data_AF-A0A817WGP8-F1
#
_entry.id   AF-A0A817WGP8-F1
#
_cell.length_a   1.000
_cell.length_b   1.000
_cell.length_c   1.000
_cell.angle_alpha   90.00
_cell.angle_beta   90.00
_cell.angle_gamma   90.00
#
_symmetry.space_group_name_H-M   'P 1'
#
loop_
_entity.id
_entity.type
_entity.pdbx_description
1 polymer ?
#
loop_
_entity_poly.entity_id
_entity_poly.type
_entity_poly.pdbx_seq_one_letter_code
_entity_poly.pdbx_strand_id
1 'polypeptide(L)'
;MLPYPHHFVTPNNIDIDLRLHNNDLQTKLTSIVSTLLNGNTPKNWFNTTKRRLINQYKHEQIELGLTKEEVAKQVQTQLNLEYAERAFETIENSDEIEQLSPGLGHLLVSHARSIITMKSVVQKLTDDLEKHLKTIREKLIREHPIKSKIHRWIERKLFEERVNYIHQHEWDAHQTSIDQCKALGNQQAAYFIQRDLTFRKDHEPILRLNLNSPVEPLKTIKCGRSIWFPSKTT
;
A
#
# COMPACT_ATOMS: atom_id res chain seq x y z
N MET A 1 -11.44 -29.85 16.86
CA MET A 1 -11.71 -29.38 15.50
C MET A 1 -10.39 -29.02 14.87
N LEU A 2 -10.01 -29.68 13.77
CA LEU A 2 -8.81 -29.32 13.01
C LEU A 2 -9.06 -27.94 12.38
N PRO A 3 -8.10 -26.99 12.45
CA PRO A 3 -8.25 -25.72 11.77
C PRO A 3 -8.40 -26.00 10.27
N TYR A 4 -9.39 -25.36 9.64
CA TYR A 4 -9.46 -25.29 8.18
C TYR A 4 -8.07 -24.87 7.66
N PRO A 5 -7.58 -25.39 6.52
CA PRO A 5 -6.20 -25.18 6.04
C PRO A 5 -5.79 -23.72 5.78
N HIS A 6 -6.68 -22.76 6.06
CA HIS A 6 -6.50 -21.33 5.85
C HIS A 6 -6.91 -20.47 7.06
N HIS A 7 -7.27 -21.07 8.20
CA HIS A 7 -7.67 -20.35 9.41
C HIS A 7 -6.62 -20.53 10.50
N PHE A 8 -6.06 -19.43 10.98
CA PHE A 8 -4.98 -19.43 11.97
C PHE A 8 -5.28 -18.43 13.08
N VAL A 9 -5.12 -18.87 14.32
CA VAL A 9 -5.20 -17.96 15.47
C VAL A 9 -3.79 -17.60 15.91
N THR A 10 -3.50 -16.30 15.96
CA THR A 10 -2.21 -15.81 16.46
C THR A 10 -2.10 -15.97 17.99
N PRO A 11 -0.89 -15.91 18.57
CA PRO A 11 -0.72 -15.88 20.02
C PRO A 11 -1.48 -14.74 20.73
N ASN A 12 -1.79 -13.67 20.00
CA ASN A 12 -2.57 -12.52 20.49
C ASN A 12 -4.09 -12.70 20.29
N ASN A 13 -4.55 -13.92 19.99
CA ASN A 13 -5.95 -14.27 19.76
C ASN A 13 -6.61 -13.51 18.59
N ILE A 14 -5.81 -13.08 17.61
CA ILE A 14 -6.29 -12.53 16.34
C ILE A 14 -6.53 -13.68 15.38
N ASP A 15 -7.75 -13.77 14.85
CA ASP A 15 -8.11 -14.72 13.81
C ASP A 15 -7.59 -14.23 12.45
N ILE A 16 -6.87 -15.11 11.76
CA ILE A 16 -6.27 -14.86 10.45
C ILE A 16 -6.89 -15.81 9.46
N ASP A 17 -7.59 -15.21 8.49
CA ASP A 17 -8.19 -15.92 7.38
C ASP A 17 -7.38 -15.70 6.10
N LEU A 18 -6.79 -16.78 5.60
CA LEU A 18 -5.98 -16.82 4.39
C LEU A 18 -6.72 -17.42 3.19
N ARG A 19 -8.05 -17.61 3.26
CA ARG A 19 -8.83 -18.20 2.15
C ARG A 19 -8.68 -17.43 0.84
N LEU A 20 -8.46 -16.10 0.92
CA LEU A 20 -8.19 -15.27 -0.25
C LEU A 20 -6.91 -15.64 -0.99
N HIS A 21 -5.96 -16.39 -0.42
CA HIS A 21 -4.72 -16.82 -1.09
C HIS A 21 -4.87 -18.12 -1.89
N ASN A 22 -6.05 -18.74 -1.88
CA ASN A 22 -6.31 -19.92 -2.70
C ASN A 22 -6.63 -19.51 -4.15
N ASN A 23 -5.78 -19.92 -5.09
CA ASN A 23 -5.90 -19.58 -6.52
C ASN A 23 -7.23 -20.01 -7.15
N ASP A 24 -7.78 -21.16 -6.75
CA ASP A 24 -9.03 -21.68 -7.28
C ASP A 24 -10.22 -20.84 -6.80
N LEU A 25 -10.18 -20.40 -5.54
CA LEU A 25 -11.19 -19.49 -4.98
C LEU A 25 -11.07 -18.09 -5.60
N GLN A 26 -9.84 -17.57 -5.79
CA GLN A 26 -9.62 -16.28 -6.43
C GLN A 26 -10.18 -16.22 -7.85
N THR A 27 -10.00 -17.28 -8.65
CA THR A 27 -10.49 -17.30 -10.03
C THR A 27 -12.01 -17.23 -10.08
N LYS A 28 -12.70 -18.00 -9.22
CA LYS A 28 -14.17 -17.99 -9.10
C LYS A 28 -14.68 -16.65 -8.58
N LEU A 29 -14.07 -16.13 -7.51
CA LEU A 29 -14.40 -14.82 -6.95
C LEU A 29 -14.26 -13.71 -7.98
N THR A 30 -13.19 -13.72 -8.76
CA THR A 30 -12.93 -12.69 -9.77
C THR A 30 -14.03 -12.65 -10.83
N SER A 31 -14.51 -13.81 -11.28
CA SER A 31 -15.62 -13.91 -12.23
C SER A 31 -16.92 -13.35 -11.64
N ILE A 32 -17.24 -13.72 -10.39
CA ILE A 32 -18.44 -13.27 -9.67
C ILE A 32 -18.40 -11.76 -9.48
N VAL A 33 -17.31 -11.23 -8.90
CA VAL A 33 -17.12 -9.80 -8.65
C VAL A 33 -17.18 -8.98 -9.93
N SER A 34 -16.56 -9.45 -11.02
CA SER A 34 -16.64 -8.77 -12.31
C SER A 34 -18.08 -8.66 -12.83
N THR A 35 -18.87 -9.71 -12.65
CA THR A 35 -20.28 -9.74 -13.05
C THR A 35 -21.12 -8.78 -12.20
N LEU A 36 -20.91 -8.79 -10.88
CA LEU A 36 -21.60 -7.92 -9.93
C LEU A 36 -21.32 -6.43 -10.20
N LEU A 37 -20.06 -6.05 -10.39
CA LEU A 37 -19.67 -4.66 -10.61
C LEU A 37 -20.18 -4.11 -11.95
N ASN A 38 -20.23 -4.97 -12.98
CA ASN A 38 -20.78 -4.60 -14.29
C ASN A 38 -22.32 -4.49 -14.26
N GLY A 39 -22.99 -5.31 -13.45
CA GLY A 39 -24.46 -5.34 -13.35
C GLY A 39 -25.07 -4.27 -12.46
N ASN A 40 -24.41 -3.91 -11.34
CA ASN A 40 -25.01 -3.08 -10.29
C ASN A 40 -24.84 -1.57 -10.45
N THR A 41 -24.15 -1.08 -11.49
CA THR A 41 -24.02 0.37 -11.67
C THR A 41 -25.27 0.92 -12.38
N PRO A 42 -26.11 1.76 -11.72
CA PRO A 42 -27.28 2.33 -12.37
C PRO A 42 -26.83 3.17 -13.55
N LYS A 43 -27.48 2.96 -14.72
CA LYS A 43 -27.27 3.82 -15.88
C LYS A 43 -27.51 5.27 -15.44
N ASN A 44 -26.48 6.12 -15.53
CA ASN A 44 -26.42 7.53 -15.09
C ASN A 44 -26.06 7.83 -13.63
N TRP A 45 -25.81 6.85 -12.75
CA TRP A 45 -25.39 7.14 -11.38
C TRP A 45 -24.17 8.08 -11.33
N PHE A 46 -23.13 7.73 -12.09
CA PHE A 46 -21.89 8.50 -12.15
C PHE A 46 -22.13 9.97 -12.52
N ASN A 47 -22.96 10.23 -13.55
CA ASN A 47 -23.23 11.57 -14.04
C ASN A 47 -24.06 12.39 -13.03
N THR A 48 -25.07 11.78 -12.40
CA THR A 48 -25.91 12.44 -11.40
C THR A 48 -25.10 12.79 -10.16
N THR A 49 -24.31 11.85 -9.65
CA THR A 49 -23.46 12.04 -8.46
C THR A 49 -22.37 13.07 -8.73
N LYS A 50 -21.70 13.01 -9.88
CA LYS A 50 -20.71 14.01 -10.28
C LYS A 50 -21.31 15.42 -10.32
N ARG A 51 -22.51 15.59 -10.88
CA ARG A 51 -23.21 16.89 -10.91
C ARG A 51 -23.54 17.40 -9.51
N ARG A 52 -24.02 16.52 -8.62
CA ARG A 52 -24.28 16.85 -7.21
C ARG A 52 -23.00 17.33 -6.51
N LEU A 53 -21.92 16.57 -6.61
CA LEU A 53 -20.62 16.91 -6.01
C LEU A 53 -20.06 18.23 -6.56
N ILE A 54 -20.13 18.46 -7.88
CA ILE A 54 -19.71 19.73 -8.48
C ILE A 54 -20.49 20.91 -7.89
N ASN A 55 -21.80 20.77 -7.71
CA ASN A 55 -22.61 21.85 -7.15
C ASN A 55 -22.27 22.12 -5.67
N GLN A 56 -22.03 21.06 -4.89
CA GLN A 56 -21.58 21.17 -3.50
C GLN A 56 -20.22 21.89 -3.41
N TYR A 57 -19.21 21.40 -4.14
CA TYR A 57 -17.87 21.98 -4.11
C TYR A 57 -17.77 23.36 -4.78
N LYS A 58 -18.73 23.75 -5.64
CA LYS A 58 -18.83 25.13 -6.15
C LYS A 58 -19.20 26.12 -5.05
N HIS A 59 -20.04 25.72 -4.09
CA HIS A 59 -20.33 26.56 -2.93
C HIS A 59 -19.09 26.71 -2.05
N GLU A 60 -18.39 25.60 -1.78
CA GLU A 60 -17.13 25.61 -1.02
C GLU A 60 -16.02 26.39 -1.75
N GLN A 61 -15.99 26.38 -3.09
CA GLN A 61 -15.05 27.17 -3.89
C GLN A 61 -15.19 28.67 -3.63
N ILE A 62 -16.43 29.15 -3.51
CA ILE A 62 -16.73 30.57 -3.27
C ILE A 62 -16.37 30.96 -1.84
N GLU A 63 -16.54 30.04 -0.88
CA GLU A 63 -16.30 30.28 0.54
C GLU A 63 -14.81 30.19 0.93
N LEU A 64 -14.06 29.23 0.36
CA LEU A 64 -12.68 28.92 0.74
C LEU A 64 -11.63 29.43 -0.27
N GLY A 65 -12.04 30.03 -1.38
CA GLY A 65 -11.12 30.54 -2.40
C GLY A 65 -10.31 29.45 -3.12
N LEU A 66 -10.87 28.24 -3.23
CA LEU A 66 -10.19 27.09 -3.84
C LEU A 66 -9.98 27.26 -5.35
N THR A 67 -8.87 26.75 -5.85
CA THR A 67 -8.58 26.72 -7.28
C THR A 67 -9.49 25.71 -7.98
N LYS A 68 -9.87 25.97 -9.23
CA LYS A 68 -10.68 25.03 -10.04
C LYS A 68 -10.07 23.61 -10.11
N GLU A 69 -8.74 23.52 -10.09
CA GLU A 69 -8.00 22.26 -10.12
C GLU A 69 -8.13 21.48 -8.80
N GLU A 70 -8.06 22.17 -7.65
CA GLU A 70 -8.24 21.57 -6.32
C GLU A 70 -9.66 21.03 -6.15
N VAL A 71 -10.65 21.80 -6.59
CA VAL A 71 -12.06 21.39 -6.63
C VAL A 71 -12.24 20.14 -7.50
N ALA A 72 -11.62 20.08 -8.69
CA ALA A 72 -11.70 18.92 -9.56
C ALA A 72 -11.09 17.66 -8.92
N LYS A 73 -9.93 17.80 -8.24
CA LYS A 73 -9.27 16.71 -7.50
C LYS A 73 -10.15 16.21 -6.34
N GLN A 74 -10.78 17.11 -5.59
CA GLN A 74 -11.69 16.76 -4.50
C GLN A 74 -12.95 16.03 -4.99
N VAL A 75 -13.60 16.56 -6.04
CA VAL A 75 -14.76 15.90 -6.66
C VAL A 75 -14.41 14.48 -7.12
N GLN A 76 -13.28 14.31 -7.80
CA GLN A 76 -12.86 12.99 -8.26
C GLN A 76 -12.57 12.03 -7.09
N THR A 77 -11.93 12.53 -6.04
CA THR A 77 -11.62 11.73 -4.84
C THR A 77 -12.91 11.25 -4.17
N GLN A 78 -13.88 12.14 -3.94
CA GLN A 78 -15.16 11.76 -3.34
C GLN A 78 -15.97 10.81 -4.23
N LEU A 79 -15.97 11.05 -5.54
CA LEU A 79 -16.66 10.18 -6.48
C LEU A 79 -16.10 8.75 -6.45
N ASN A 80 -14.77 8.61 -6.35
CA ASN A 80 -14.11 7.32 -6.21
C ASN A 80 -14.44 6.65 -4.87
N LEU A 81 -14.52 7.40 -3.78
CA LEU A 81 -14.90 6.87 -2.46
C LEU A 81 -16.34 6.37 -2.46
N GLU A 82 -17.30 7.17 -2.96
CA GLU A 82 -18.70 6.74 -3.06
C GLU A 82 -18.89 5.54 -3.99
N TYR A 83 -18.08 5.43 -5.04
CA TYR A 83 -18.08 4.25 -5.90
C TYR A 83 -17.54 3.02 -5.17
N ALA A 84 -16.43 3.17 -4.44
CA ALA A 84 -15.82 2.10 -3.68
C ALA A 84 -16.76 1.56 -2.58
N GLU A 85 -17.42 2.43 -1.82
CA GLU A 85 -18.38 1.99 -0.79
C GLU A 85 -19.57 1.25 -1.39
N ARG A 86 -20.12 1.72 -2.52
CA ARG A 86 -21.17 0.98 -3.23
C ARG A 86 -20.72 -0.39 -3.74
N ALA A 87 -19.50 -0.45 -4.27
CA ALA A 87 -18.91 -1.71 -4.70
C ALA A 87 -18.72 -2.67 -3.52
N PHE A 88 -18.28 -2.16 -2.37
CA PHE A 88 -18.14 -2.93 -1.13
C PHE A 88 -19.47 -3.42 -0.60
N GLU A 89 -20.50 -2.57 -0.53
CA GLU A 89 -21.86 -2.98 -0.14
C GLU A 89 -22.42 -4.05 -1.08
N THR A 90 -22.18 -3.94 -2.38
CA THR A 90 -22.60 -4.95 -3.37
C THR A 90 -21.92 -6.30 -3.13
N ILE A 91 -20.63 -6.28 -2.79
CA ILE A 91 -19.83 -7.49 -2.55
C ILE A 91 -20.21 -8.13 -1.21
N GLU A 92 -20.39 -7.35 -0.15
CA GLU A 92 -20.76 -7.85 1.18
C GLU A 92 -22.16 -8.48 1.19
N ASN A 93 -23.11 -7.96 0.40
CA ASN A 93 -24.49 -8.46 0.34
C ASN A 93 -24.74 -9.46 -0.80
N SER A 94 -23.69 -10.01 -1.43
CA SER A 94 -23.85 -10.95 -2.54
C SER A 94 -24.09 -12.38 -2.04
N ASP A 95 -25.28 -12.94 -2.35
CA ASP A 95 -25.62 -14.33 -2.04
C ASP A 95 -24.69 -15.33 -2.75
N GLU A 96 -24.22 -15.01 -3.96
CA GLU A 96 -23.32 -15.87 -4.74
C GLU A 96 -21.96 -16.05 -4.04
N ILE A 97 -21.44 -14.99 -3.42
CA ILE A 97 -20.18 -15.02 -2.68
C ILE A 97 -20.36 -15.78 -1.36
N GLU A 98 -21.48 -15.56 -0.67
CA GLU A 98 -21.78 -16.26 0.58
C GLU A 98 -21.97 -17.78 0.36
N GLN A 99 -22.60 -18.17 -0.76
CA GLN A 99 -22.71 -19.57 -1.17
C GLN A 99 -21.35 -20.21 -1.49
N LEU A 100 -20.40 -19.45 -2.04
CA LEU A 100 -19.06 -19.97 -2.34
C LEU A 100 -18.29 -20.28 -1.06
N SER A 101 -18.26 -19.34 -0.11
CA SER A 101 -17.74 -19.56 1.23
C SER A 101 -18.27 -18.51 2.20
N PRO A 102 -18.82 -18.92 3.36
CA PRO A 102 -19.39 -17.97 4.32
C PRO A 102 -18.38 -16.92 4.79
N GLY A 103 -18.79 -15.65 4.82
CA GLY A 103 -17.97 -14.52 5.28
C GLY A 103 -16.84 -14.10 4.33
N LEU A 104 -16.77 -14.67 3.13
CA LEU A 104 -15.74 -14.35 2.14
C LEU A 104 -15.88 -12.94 1.55
N GLY A 105 -17.13 -12.46 1.39
CA GLY A 105 -17.41 -11.10 0.94
C GLY A 105 -16.86 -10.05 1.91
N HIS A 106 -17.12 -10.23 3.21
CA HIS A 106 -16.57 -9.36 4.25
C HIS A 106 -15.04 -9.39 4.29
N LEU A 107 -14.42 -10.58 4.18
CA LEU A 107 -12.96 -10.71 4.12
C LEU A 107 -12.36 -9.95 2.93
N LEU A 108 -12.99 -10.06 1.75
CA LEU A 108 -12.55 -9.36 0.54
C LEU A 108 -12.64 -7.84 0.70
N VAL A 109 -13.77 -7.34 1.21
CA VAL A 109 -13.97 -5.90 1.45
C VAL A 109 -13.02 -5.37 2.51
N SER A 110 -12.84 -6.10 3.61
CA SER A 110 -11.89 -5.76 4.67
C SER A 110 -10.47 -5.62 4.10
N HIS A 111 -10.03 -6.58 3.27
CA HIS A 111 -8.74 -6.52 2.59
C HIS A 111 -8.65 -5.34 1.62
N ALA A 112 -9.66 -5.10 0.78
CA ALA A 112 -9.68 -3.98 -0.16
C ALA A 112 -9.64 -2.62 0.56
N ARG A 113 -10.41 -2.45 1.65
CA ARG A 113 -10.37 -1.26 2.52
C ARG A 113 -8.96 -1.03 3.05
N SER A 114 -8.28 -2.07 3.56
CA SER A 114 -6.91 -1.92 4.05
C SER A 114 -5.93 -1.43 2.98
N ILE A 115 -6.07 -1.90 1.73
CA ILE A 115 -5.23 -1.45 0.61
C ILE A 115 -5.50 0.02 0.28
N ILE A 116 -6.77 0.43 0.25
CA ILE A 116 -7.13 1.83 0.01
C ILE A 116 -6.57 2.72 1.12
N THR A 117 -6.71 2.31 2.38
CA THR A 117 -6.15 3.00 3.54
C THR A 117 -4.63 3.15 3.42
N MET A 118 -3.90 2.07 3.17
CA MET A 118 -2.44 2.11 3.00
C MET A 118 -2.01 3.05 1.87
N LYS A 119 -2.70 3.01 0.72
CA LYS A 119 -2.44 3.93 -0.40
C LYS A 119 -2.72 5.39 -0.02
N SER A 120 -3.79 5.65 0.73
CA SER A 120 -4.14 6.99 1.21
C SER A 120 -3.07 7.54 2.15
N VAL A 121 -2.55 6.72 3.07
CA VAL A 121 -1.46 7.09 3.98
C VAL A 121 -0.21 7.48 3.20
N VAL A 122 0.20 6.65 2.23
CA VAL A 122 1.38 6.94 1.39
C VAL A 122 1.20 8.22 0.59
N GLN A 123 0.00 8.44 0.02
CA GLN A 123 -0.29 9.68 -0.70
C GLN A 123 -0.19 10.90 0.22
N LYS A 124 -0.74 10.82 1.43
CA LYS A 124 -0.67 11.90 2.41
C LYS A 124 0.77 12.26 2.78
N LEU A 125 1.60 11.26 3.06
CA LEU A 125 3.02 11.48 3.37
C LEU A 125 3.79 12.07 2.18
N THR A 126 3.42 11.69 0.96
CA THR A 126 3.99 12.26 -0.26
C THR A 126 3.60 13.74 -0.40
N ASP A 127 2.32 14.06 -0.20
CA ASP A 127 1.81 15.44 -0.23
C ASP A 127 2.48 16.29 0.88
N ASP A 128 2.71 15.73 2.07
CA ASP A 128 3.36 16.40 3.19
C ASP A 128 4.86 16.64 2.93
N LEU A 129 5.56 15.69 2.30
CA LEU A 129 6.93 15.87 1.82
C LEU A 129 7.01 16.99 0.77
N GLU A 130 6.08 17.02 -0.19
CA GLU A 130 6.06 18.07 -1.22
C GLU A 130 5.85 19.47 -0.62
N LYS A 131 4.93 19.58 0.34
CA LYS A 131 4.72 20.83 1.09
C LYS A 131 5.97 21.24 1.86
N HIS A 132 6.61 20.31 2.56
CA HIS A 132 7.86 20.56 3.29
C HIS A 132 8.95 21.09 2.36
N LEU A 133 9.19 20.42 1.23
CA LEU A 133 10.19 20.84 0.25
C LEU A 133 9.87 22.22 -0.36
N LYS A 134 8.59 22.54 -0.57
CA LYS A 134 8.17 23.87 -1.02
C LYS A 134 8.52 24.95 0.01
N THR A 135 8.21 24.72 1.29
CA THR A 135 8.55 25.64 2.39
C THR A 135 10.05 25.83 2.54
N ILE A 136 10.83 24.74 2.44
CA ILE A 136 12.30 24.80 2.50
C ILE A 136 12.85 25.58 1.31
N ARG A 137 12.30 25.40 0.11
CA ARG A 137 12.70 26.16 -1.07
C ARG A 137 12.47 27.67 -0.87
N GLU A 138 11.30 28.06 -0.38
CA GLU A 138 10.98 29.47 -0.07
C GLU A 138 11.94 30.05 0.97
N LYS A 139 12.25 29.27 2.03
CA LYS A 139 13.24 29.65 3.04
C LYS A 139 14.63 29.85 2.45
N LEU A 140 15.11 28.92 1.61
CA LEU A 140 16.43 29.02 0.96
C LEU A 140 16.54 30.25 0.04
N ILE A 141 15.46 30.60 -0.67
CA ILE A 141 15.42 31.79 -1.53
C ILE A 141 15.56 33.06 -0.69
N ARG A 142 14.86 33.12 0.45
CA ARG A 142 14.89 34.27 1.37
C ARG A 142 16.25 34.42 2.07
N GLU A 143 16.84 33.33 2.53
CA GLU A 143 18.10 33.35 3.31
C GLU A 143 19.34 33.50 2.42
N HIS A 144 19.28 33.03 1.16
CA HIS A 144 20.42 33.01 0.26
C HIS A 144 20.08 33.55 -1.14
N PRO A 145 19.76 34.85 -1.29
CA PRO A 145 19.24 35.42 -2.54
C PRO A 145 20.20 35.36 -3.74
N ILE A 146 21.51 35.26 -3.50
CA ILE A 146 22.53 35.12 -4.56
C ILE A 146 22.71 33.64 -4.92
N LYS A 147 22.90 32.76 -3.93
CA LYS A 147 23.12 31.32 -4.17
C LYS A 147 21.87 30.62 -4.71
N SER A 148 20.69 31.10 -4.34
CA SER A 148 19.40 30.60 -4.81
C SER A 148 19.20 30.75 -6.33
N LYS A 149 19.90 31.69 -6.97
CA LYS A 149 19.90 31.81 -8.44
C LYS A 149 20.60 30.63 -9.14
N ILE A 150 21.48 29.91 -8.43
CA ILE A 150 22.17 28.73 -8.95
C ILE A 150 21.24 27.52 -8.75
N HIS A 151 20.58 27.11 -9.83
CA HIS A 151 19.60 26.02 -9.79
C HIS A 151 20.13 24.74 -9.13
N ARG A 152 21.33 24.29 -9.55
CA ARG A 152 21.99 23.10 -8.98
C ARG A 152 22.23 23.19 -7.48
N TRP A 153 22.47 24.39 -6.95
CA TRP A 153 22.69 24.58 -5.52
C TRP A 153 21.38 24.37 -4.74
N ILE A 154 20.26 24.91 -5.24
CA ILE A 154 18.93 24.65 -4.65
C ILE A 154 18.58 23.17 -4.74
N GLU A 155 18.73 22.55 -5.91
CA GLU A 155 18.38 21.13 -6.09
C GLU A 155 19.15 20.23 -5.14
N ARG A 156 20.46 20.47 -4.98
CA ARG A 156 21.27 19.72 -4.02
C ARG A 156 20.76 19.90 -2.59
N LYS A 157 20.40 21.13 -2.19
CA LYS A 157 19.84 21.38 -0.84
C LYS A 157 18.48 20.75 -0.63
N LEU A 158 17.60 20.79 -1.62
CA LEU A 158 16.30 20.11 -1.56
C LEU A 158 16.46 18.59 -1.56
N PHE A 159 17.45 18.05 -2.25
CA PHE A 159 17.76 16.62 -2.22
C PHE A 159 18.28 16.17 -0.86
N GLU A 160 19.26 16.89 -0.29
CA GLU A 160 19.75 16.64 1.08
C GLU A 160 18.59 16.66 2.09
N GLU A 161 17.72 17.66 1.99
CA GLU A 161 16.55 17.77 2.86
C GLU A 161 15.53 16.65 2.64
N ARG A 162 15.27 16.26 1.39
CA ARG A 162 14.40 15.13 1.06
C ARG A 162 14.90 13.84 1.70
N VAL A 163 16.19 13.55 1.59
CA VAL A 163 16.80 12.35 2.18
C VAL A 163 16.65 12.37 3.71
N ASN A 164 16.92 13.52 4.34
CA ASN A 164 16.75 13.69 5.79
C ASN A 164 15.29 13.47 6.21
N TYR A 165 14.33 14.06 5.49
CA TYR A 165 12.91 13.90 5.76
C TYR A 165 12.47 12.44 5.65
N ILE A 166 12.85 11.75 4.56
CA ILE A 166 12.52 10.33 4.37
C ILE A 166 13.09 9.47 5.50
N HIS A 167 14.30 9.77 5.97
CA HIS A 167 14.91 9.03 7.07
C HIS A 167 14.20 9.29 8.41
N GLN A 168 13.80 10.53 8.69
CA GLN A 168 13.05 10.88 9.91
C GLN A 168 11.66 10.24 9.95
N HIS A 169 11.02 10.10 8.78
CA HIS A 169 9.65 9.61 8.61
C HIS A 169 9.57 8.19 8.02
N GLU A 170 10.65 7.41 8.10
CA GLU A 170 10.78 6.10 7.42
C GLU A 170 9.64 5.12 7.81
N TRP A 171 9.20 5.19 9.07
CA TRP A 171 8.23 4.25 9.65
C TRP A 171 6.81 4.79 9.73
N ASP A 172 6.62 6.09 9.48
CA ASP A 172 5.35 6.79 9.68
C ASP A 172 4.23 6.20 8.82
N ALA A 173 4.56 5.75 7.60
CA ALA A 173 3.62 5.09 6.71
C ALA A 173 3.05 3.81 7.33
N HIS A 174 3.91 2.98 7.94
CA HIS A 174 3.51 1.73 8.57
C HIS A 174 2.72 2.01 9.84
N GLN A 175 3.22 2.91 10.70
CA GLN A 175 2.57 3.25 11.96
C GLN A 175 1.16 3.82 11.74
N THR A 176 1.03 4.81 10.84
CA THR A 176 -0.25 5.41 10.51
C THR A 176 -1.21 4.40 9.88
N SER A 177 -0.70 3.51 9.02
CA SER A 177 -1.54 2.46 8.41
C SER A 177 -2.04 1.45 9.44
N ILE A 178 -1.22 1.07 10.42
CA ILE A 178 -1.61 0.18 11.53
C ILE A 178 -2.75 0.82 12.33
N ASP A 179 -2.59 2.08 12.71
CA ASP A 179 -3.58 2.79 13.53
C ASP A 179 -4.90 2.97 12.78
N GLN A 180 -4.85 3.29 11.48
CA GLN A 180 -6.05 3.40 10.64
C GLN A 180 -6.72 2.03 10.41
N CYS A 181 -5.96 0.96 10.17
CA CYS A 181 -6.52 -0.38 10.02
C CYS A 181 -7.20 -0.85 11.31
N LYS A 182 -6.61 -0.57 12.48
CA LYS A 182 -7.24 -0.83 13.79
C LYS A 182 -8.53 -0.04 13.99
N ALA A 183 -8.53 1.24 13.62
CA ALA A 183 -9.71 2.09 13.70
C ALA A 183 -10.87 1.60 12.81
N LEU A 184 -10.55 1.02 11.65
CA LEU A 184 -11.51 0.39 10.75
C LEU A 184 -11.92 -1.04 11.17
N GLY A 185 -11.41 -1.55 12.30
CA GLY A 185 -11.70 -2.91 12.78
C GLY A 185 -10.96 -4.02 12.03
N ASN A 186 -10.05 -3.69 11.10
CA ASN A 186 -9.27 -4.68 10.35
C ASN A 186 -8.01 -5.11 11.13
N GLN A 187 -8.21 -5.98 12.12
CA GLN A 187 -7.14 -6.51 12.96
C GLN A 187 -6.13 -7.36 12.18
N GLN A 188 -6.59 -8.11 11.17
CA GLN A 188 -5.73 -8.95 10.34
C GLN A 188 -4.72 -8.10 9.54
N ALA A 189 -5.18 -7.04 8.86
CA ALA A 189 -4.28 -6.14 8.13
C ALA A 189 -3.32 -5.42 9.08
N ALA A 190 -3.82 -4.90 10.21
CA ALA A 190 -2.98 -4.26 11.22
C ALA A 190 -1.89 -5.21 11.74
N TYR A 191 -2.22 -6.48 11.97
CA TYR A 191 -1.26 -7.50 12.38
C TYR A 191 -0.17 -7.73 11.34
N PHE A 192 -0.52 -7.88 10.06
CA PHE A 192 0.46 -8.07 9.00
C PHE A 192 1.40 -6.87 8.83
N ILE A 193 0.87 -5.65 8.82
CA ILE A 193 1.67 -4.43 8.71
C ILE A 193 2.59 -4.29 9.94
N GLN A 194 2.09 -4.60 11.14
CA GLN A 194 2.90 -4.59 12.36
C GLN A 194 4.03 -5.62 12.29
N ARG A 195 3.77 -6.82 11.74
CA ARG A 195 4.78 -7.87 11.59
C ARG A 195 5.86 -7.45 10.60
N ASP A 196 5.47 -6.84 9.49
CA ASP A 196 6.39 -6.29 8.50
C ASP A 196 7.25 -5.17 9.08
N LEU A 197 6.64 -4.22 9.80
CA LEU A 197 7.36 -3.15 10.49
C LEU A 197 8.39 -3.69 11.49
N THR A 198 7.99 -4.67 12.31
CA THR A 198 8.89 -5.32 13.29
C THR A 198 10.04 -6.04 12.57
N PHE A 199 9.74 -6.71 11.45
CA PHE A 199 10.76 -7.35 10.63
C PHE A 199 11.77 -6.33 10.09
N ARG A 200 11.30 -5.26 9.45
CA ARG A 200 12.17 -4.24 8.84
C ARG A 200 13.00 -3.48 9.87
N LYS A 201 12.45 -3.23 11.06
CA LYS A 201 13.13 -2.48 12.12
C LYS A 201 14.14 -3.32 12.89
N ASP A 202 13.76 -4.54 13.28
CA ASP A 202 14.52 -5.31 14.27
C ASP A 202 15.27 -6.49 13.65
N HIS A 203 14.67 -7.18 12.66
CA HIS A 203 15.22 -8.42 12.12
C HIS A 203 16.05 -8.20 10.85
N GLU A 204 15.59 -7.34 9.94
CA GLU A 204 16.24 -7.06 8.66
C GLU A 204 17.69 -6.57 8.83
N PRO A 205 18.03 -5.66 9.76
CA PRO A 205 19.43 -5.21 9.94
C PRO A 205 20.36 -6.35 10.36
N ILE A 206 19.89 -7.23 11.24
CA ILE A 206 20.65 -8.40 11.73
C ILE A 206 20.85 -9.39 10.58
N LEU A 207 19.80 -9.68 9.81
CA LEU A 207 19.88 -10.56 8.66
C LEU A 207 20.84 -10.03 7.59
N ARG A 208 20.78 -8.73 7.29
CA ARG A 208 21.72 -8.08 6.35
C ARG A 208 23.16 -8.18 6.85
N LEU A 209 23.41 -7.99 8.14
CA LEU A 209 24.75 -8.14 8.72
C LEU A 209 25.26 -9.59 8.61
N ASN A 210 24.40 -10.57 8.88
CA ASN A 210 24.74 -11.99 8.74
C ASN A 210 25.00 -12.40 7.29
N LEU A 211 24.21 -11.91 6.33
CA LEU A 211 24.38 -12.20 4.91
C LEU A 211 25.64 -11.55 4.30
N ASN A 212 26.02 -10.37 4.79
CA ASN A 212 27.23 -9.67 4.36
C ASN A 212 28.51 -10.15 5.09
N SER A 213 28.37 -10.94 6.14
CA SER A 213 29.51 -11.55 6.82
C SER A 213 30.13 -12.61 5.91
N PRO A 214 31.47 -12.71 5.84
CA PRO A 214 32.11 -13.75 5.05
C PRO A 214 31.67 -15.12 5.57
N VAL A 215 30.92 -15.85 4.75
CA VAL A 215 30.50 -17.21 5.07
C VAL A 215 31.74 -18.09 4.92
N GLU A 216 32.25 -18.61 6.04
CA GLU A 216 33.22 -19.70 5.97
C GLU A 216 32.55 -20.90 5.28
N PRO A 217 33.16 -21.48 4.24
CA PRO A 217 32.55 -22.58 3.51
C PRO A 217 32.33 -23.77 4.46
N LEU A 218 31.08 -24.11 4.74
CA LEU A 218 30.69 -25.23 5.62
C LEU A 218 31.25 -26.59 5.13
N LYS A 219 31.52 -26.72 3.82
CA LYS A 219 32.22 -27.86 3.23
C LYS A 219 33.09 -27.42 2.06
N THR A 220 34.38 -27.76 2.12
CA THR A 220 35.29 -27.68 0.98
C THR A 220 35.37 -29.03 0.28
N ILE A 221 34.77 -29.16 -0.90
CA ILE A 221 34.85 -30.38 -1.70
C ILE A 221 36.08 -30.26 -2.61
N LYS A 222 37.12 -31.07 -2.36
CA LYS A 222 38.26 -31.21 -3.26
C LYS A 222 37.88 -32.16 -4.40
N CYS A 223 37.46 -31.63 -5.54
CA CYS A 223 37.28 -32.43 -6.74
C CYS A 223 38.66 -32.76 -7.34
N GLY A 224 39.07 -34.03 -7.27
CA GLY A 224 40.26 -34.52 -7.97
C GLY A 224 40.05 -34.43 -9.48
N ARG A 225 40.83 -33.60 -10.17
CA ARG A 225 40.92 -33.64 -11.64
C ARG A 225 41.93 -34.72 -12.02
N SER A 226 41.45 -35.84 -12.56
CA SER A 226 42.31 -36.76 -13.32
C SER A 226 42.21 -36.39 -14.79
N ILE A 227 43.31 -35.93 -15.38
CA ILE A 227 43.40 -35.72 -16.82
C ILE A 227 43.81 -37.07 -17.40
N TRP A 228 42.91 -37.69 -18.18
CA TRP A 228 43.19 -38.94 -18.86
C TRP A 228 44.17 -38.68 -20.02
N PHE A 229 45.33 -39.34 -19.97
CA PHE A 229 46.29 -39.36 -21.07
C PHE A 229 46.24 -40.73 -21.76
N PRO A 230 45.75 -40.84 -23.00
CA PRO A 230 45.86 -42.09 -23.76
C PRO A 230 47.32 -42.37 -24.10
N SER A 231 47.87 -43.45 -23.58
CA SER A 231 49.11 -44.03 -24.07
C SER A 231 48.84 -44.69 -25.42
N LYS A 232 49.52 -44.23 -26.48
CA LYS A 232 49.49 -44.88 -27.80
C LYS A 232 50.15 -46.25 -27.67
N THR A 233 49.37 -47.32 -27.79
CA THR A 233 49.91 -48.66 -28.05
C THR A 233 50.51 -48.67 -29.46
N THR A 234 51.77 -49.07 -29.51
CA THR A 234 52.63 -49.36 -30.66
C THR A 234 51.94 -50.12 -31.78
#